data_AF-A0A7X3S9A5-F1
#
_entry.id   AF-A0A7X3S9A5-F1
#
_cell.length_a   1.000
_cell.length_b   1.000
_cell.length_c   1.000
_cell.angle_alpha   90.00
_cell.angle_beta   90.00
_cell.angle_gamma   90.00
#
_symmetry.space_group_name_H-M   'P 1'
#
loop_
_entity.id
_entity.type
_entity.pdbx_description
1 polymer ?
#
loop_
_entity_poly.entity_id
_entity_poly.type
_entity_poly.pdbx_seq_one_letter_code
_entity_poly.pdbx_strand_id
1 'polypeptide(L)'
;MLELWKARKARKAAVATIAPMVRRSEFQGSRITDHHWLDAYMIGFVMMLISLVARRRVHSIDDDTLGIVQAEAWEEITGLPGNVGGEEACLLSVNGHRDFQRGCLNAIAFMDAMTAGDAGFAPDPRLPEIPGAGGEPSGAGSERDRQLMELWHEFFEQPVTLEPFQEAQVDPADRG
;
A
#
# COMPACT_ATOMS: atom_id res chain seq x y z
N MET A 1 -23.09 -13.78 -3.20
CA MET A 1 -22.30 -13.92 -4.45
C MET A 1 -21.71 -12.59 -4.93
N LEU A 2 -22.49 -11.50 -4.98
CA LEU A 2 -21.98 -10.16 -5.34
C LEU A 2 -20.87 -9.65 -4.40
N GLU A 3 -21.04 -9.78 -3.08
CA GLU A 3 -20.04 -9.31 -2.11
C GLU A 3 -18.74 -10.13 -2.14
N LEU A 4 -18.80 -11.46 -2.28
CA LEU A 4 -17.60 -12.29 -2.48
C LEU A 4 -16.83 -11.91 -3.75
N TRP A 5 -17.55 -11.57 -4.83
CA TRP A 5 -16.90 -11.12 -6.06
C TRP A 5 -16.27 -9.74 -5.90
N LYS A 6 -16.94 -8.80 -5.21
CA LYS A 6 -16.40 -7.49 -4.86
C LYS A 6 -15.17 -7.62 -3.95
N ALA A 7 -15.23 -8.46 -2.91
CA ALA A 7 -14.11 -8.75 -2.02
C ALA A 7 -12.89 -9.19 -2.83
N ARG A 8 -13.07 -10.22 -3.68
CA ARG A 8 -12.00 -10.72 -4.54
C ARG A 8 -11.43 -9.62 -5.46
N LYS A 9 -12.28 -8.79 -6.04
CA LYS A 9 -11.87 -7.70 -6.95
C LYS A 9 -11.14 -6.58 -6.22
N ALA A 10 -11.61 -6.21 -5.03
CA ALA A 10 -11.03 -5.21 -4.16
C ALA A 10 -9.67 -5.67 -3.61
N ARG A 11 -9.59 -6.89 -3.07
CA ARG A 11 -8.33 -7.52 -2.63
C ARG A 11 -7.29 -7.52 -3.74
N LYS A 12 -7.65 -8.03 -4.93
CA LYS A 12 -6.74 -8.05 -6.07
C LYS A 12 -6.23 -6.67 -6.45
N ALA A 13 -7.06 -5.65 -6.35
CA ALA A 13 -6.63 -4.28 -6.61
C ALA A 13 -5.66 -3.79 -5.53
N ALA A 14 -5.98 -3.98 -4.24
CA ALA A 14 -5.10 -3.60 -3.14
C ALA A 14 -3.72 -4.26 -3.26
N VAL A 15 -3.67 -5.57 -3.45
CA VAL A 15 -2.40 -6.30 -3.61
C VAL A 15 -1.64 -5.85 -4.85
N ALA A 16 -2.31 -5.71 -6.00
CA ALA A 16 -1.66 -5.28 -7.24
C ALA A 16 -1.11 -3.85 -7.16
N THR A 17 -1.69 -3.00 -6.32
CA THR A 17 -1.19 -1.64 -6.07
C THR A 17 -0.04 -1.63 -5.07
N ILE A 18 -0.19 -2.31 -3.93
CA ILE A 18 0.71 -2.14 -2.78
C ILE A 18 1.92 -3.08 -2.85
N ALA A 19 1.71 -4.37 -3.16
CA ALA A 19 2.77 -5.38 -3.10
C ALA A 19 3.99 -5.08 -4.01
N PRO A 20 3.84 -4.52 -5.23
CA PRO A 20 4.99 -4.12 -6.03
C PRO A 20 5.86 -3.04 -5.38
N MET A 21 5.26 -2.11 -4.65
CA MET A 21 5.98 -1.04 -3.96
C MET A 21 6.75 -1.58 -2.77
N VAL A 22 6.12 -2.44 -1.97
CA VAL A 22 6.77 -3.17 -0.87
C VAL A 22 7.97 -3.99 -1.36
N ARG A 23 7.78 -4.80 -2.42
CA ARG A 23 8.89 -5.58 -2.99
C ARG A 23 10.03 -4.72 -3.51
N ARG A 24 9.73 -3.53 -4.03
CA ARG A 24 10.74 -2.57 -4.47
C ARG A 24 11.55 -2.02 -3.29
N SER A 25 10.90 -1.74 -2.17
CA SER A 25 11.57 -1.34 -0.93
C SER A 25 12.45 -2.46 -0.37
N GLU A 26 12.01 -3.71 -0.48
CA GLU A 26 12.82 -4.85 -0.04
C GLU A 26 14.03 -5.12 -0.95
N PHE A 27 13.87 -4.91 -2.25
CA PHE A 27 14.95 -5.13 -3.23
C PHE A 27 16.12 -4.13 -3.08
N GLN A 28 15.93 -3.02 -2.38
CA GLN A 28 16.98 -2.00 -2.16
C GLN A 28 17.97 -2.34 -1.03
N GLY A 29 18.03 -3.61 -0.61
CA GLY A 29 19.05 -4.13 0.32
C GLY A 29 18.55 -4.33 1.75
N SER A 30 17.23 -4.42 1.93
CA SER A 30 16.56 -4.33 3.21
C SER A 30 15.41 -5.32 3.28
N ARG A 31 15.22 -6.03 4.39
CA ARG A 31 14.05 -6.92 4.56
C ARG A 31 13.15 -6.36 5.64
N ILE A 32 11.85 -6.27 5.36
CA ILE A 32 10.88 -5.89 6.39
C ILE A 32 10.64 -7.13 7.25
N THR A 33 11.06 -7.04 8.50
CA THR A 33 10.86 -8.08 9.51
C THR A 33 9.44 -8.02 10.08
N ASP A 34 8.98 -9.14 10.64
CA ASP A 34 7.65 -9.25 11.26
C ASP A 34 7.39 -8.15 12.29
N HIS A 35 8.40 -7.78 13.11
CA HIS A 35 8.26 -6.74 14.12
C HIS A 35 8.02 -5.34 13.52
N HIS A 36 8.56 -5.05 12.34
CA HIS A 36 8.32 -3.77 11.65
C HIS A 36 6.92 -3.73 11.07
N TRP A 37 6.42 -4.85 10.53
CA TRP A 37 5.04 -4.94 10.08
C TRP A 37 4.04 -4.76 11.22
N LEU A 38 4.40 -5.23 12.42
CA LEU A 38 3.58 -5.11 13.62
C LEU A 38 3.75 -3.77 14.36
N ASP A 39 4.56 -2.84 13.85
CA ASP A 39 4.59 -1.48 14.37
C ASP A 39 3.23 -0.80 14.19
N ALA A 40 2.76 -0.09 15.21
CA ALA A 40 1.43 0.54 15.20
C ALA A 40 1.24 1.49 14.00
N TYR A 41 2.29 2.22 13.61
CA TYR A 41 2.27 3.07 12.43
C TYR A 41 2.07 2.25 11.15
N MET A 42 2.81 1.14 11.00
CA MET A 42 2.77 0.30 9.80
C MET A 42 1.42 -0.39 9.63
N ILE A 43 0.86 -0.90 10.72
CA ILE A 43 -0.49 -1.44 10.74
C ILE A 43 -1.49 -0.38 10.25
N GLY A 44 -1.44 0.83 10.82
CA GLY A 44 -2.33 1.93 10.44
C GLY A 44 -2.18 2.32 8.97
N PHE A 45 -0.95 2.48 8.50
CA PHE A 45 -0.66 2.89 7.13
C PHE A 45 -1.17 1.86 6.11
N VAL A 46 -0.77 0.60 6.25
CA VAL A 46 -1.10 -0.44 5.25
C VAL A 46 -2.58 -0.79 5.29
N MET A 47 -3.19 -0.91 6.48
CA MET A 47 -4.62 -1.25 6.60
C MET A 47 -5.51 -0.15 6.01
N MET A 48 -5.17 1.12 6.26
CA MET A 48 -5.89 2.25 5.67
C MET A 48 -5.68 2.30 4.15
N LEU A 49 -4.46 2.08 3.67
CA LEU A 49 -4.17 2.08 2.24
C LEU A 49 -4.92 0.96 1.50
N ILE A 50 -4.97 -0.25 2.07
CA ILE A 50 -5.80 -1.34 1.56
C ILE A 50 -7.27 -0.90 1.48
N SER A 51 -7.81 -0.28 2.54
CA SER A 51 -9.19 0.20 2.54
C SER A 51 -9.48 1.22 1.45
N LEU A 52 -8.58 2.18 1.26
CA LEU A 52 -8.74 3.24 0.27
C LEU A 52 -8.69 2.69 -1.16
N VAL A 53 -7.74 1.80 -1.47
CA VAL A 53 -7.65 1.16 -2.78
C VAL A 53 -8.88 0.28 -3.04
N ALA A 54 -9.32 -0.49 -2.04
CA ALA A 54 -10.52 -1.31 -2.12
C ALA A 54 -11.77 -0.46 -2.43
N ARG A 55 -12.01 0.60 -1.64
CA ARG A 55 -13.16 1.51 -1.80
C ARG A 55 -13.12 2.22 -3.16
N ARG A 56 -11.94 2.65 -3.64
CA ARG A 56 -11.79 3.21 -5.00
C ARG A 56 -12.16 2.19 -6.08
N ARG A 57 -11.83 0.91 -5.90
CA ARG A 57 -12.05 -0.12 -6.94
C ARG A 57 -13.50 -0.54 -7.10
N VAL A 58 -14.26 -0.65 -6.01
CA VAL A 58 -15.62 -1.19 -6.00
C VAL A 58 -16.71 -0.18 -5.61
N HIS A 59 -16.34 1.05 -5.27
CA HIS A 59 -17.19 2.20 -4.88
C HIS A 59 -18.04 2.03 -3.61
N SER A 60 -18.59 0.84 -3.37
CA SER A 60 -19.38 0.50 -2.19
C SER A 60 -19.05 -0.94 -1.77
N ILE A 61 -18.58 -1.05 -0.53
CA ILE A 61 -18.21 -2.29 0.17
C ILE A 61 -18.66 -2.11 1.61
N ASP A 62 -19.39 -3.08 2.15
CA ASP A 62 -19.76 -3.11 3.56
C ASP A 62 -18.54 -3.43 4.43
N ASP A 63 -18.64 -3.13 5.73
CA ASP A 63 -17.50 -3.21 6.63
C ASP A 63 -17.04 -4.65 6.88
N ASP A 64 -17.95 -5.64 6.90
CA ASP A 64 -17.60 -7.06 7.02
C ASP A 64 -16.77 -7.52 5.81
N THR A 65 -17.24 -7.19 4.61
CA THR A 65 -16.55 -7.50 3.35
C THR A 65 -15.21 -6.75 3.26
N LEU A 66 -15.14 -5.52 3.77
CA LEU A 66 -13.90 -4.76 3.83
C LEU A 66 -12.90 -5.39 4.81
N GLY A 67 -13.35 -5.89 5.95
CA GLY A 67 -12.52 -6.61 6.92
C GLY A 67 -11.89 -7.86 6.32
N ILE A 68 -12.65 -8.63 5.52
CA ILE A 68 -12.11 -9.77 4.77
C ILE A 68 -11.04 -9.31 3.78
N VAL A 69 -11.31 -8.25 3.02
CA VAL A 69 -10.33 -7.69 2.06
C VAL A 69 -9.05 -7.24 2.75
N GLN A 70 -9.16 -6.58 3.90
CA GLN A 70 -8.02 -6.14 4.69
C GLN A 70 -7.20 -7.33 5.19
N ALA A 71 -7.83 -8.34 5.80
CA ALA A 71 -7.14 -9.52 6.31
C ALA A 71 -6.42 -10.28 5.18
N GLU A 72 -7.11 -10.58 4.08
CA GLU A 72 -6.52 -11.34 2.98
C GLU A 72 -5.42 -10.56 2.23
N ALA A 73 -5.60 -9.24 2.03
CA ALA A 73 -4.58 -8.42 1.38
C ALA A 73 -3.37 -8.21 2.29
N TRP A 74 -3.58 -8.01 3.59
CA TRP A 74 -2.50 -7.93 4.58
C TRP A 74 -1.63 -9.18 4.54
N GLU A 75 -2.24 -10.36 4.57
CA GLU A 75 -1.52 -11.63 4.49
C GLU A 75 -0.73 -11.78 3.19
N GLU A 76 -1.34 -11.41 2.06
CA GLU A 76 -0.66 -11.49 0.76
C GLU A 76 0.48 -10.45 0.60
N ILE A 77 0.40 -9.30 1.27
CA ILE A 77 1.41 -8.23 1.21
C ILE A 77 2.57 -8.49 2.19
N THR A 78 2.26 -8.92 3.41
CA THR A 78 3.23 -9.00 4.52
C THR A 78 3.74 -10.41 4.77
N GLY A 79 3.00 -11.44 4.35
CA GLY A 79 3.23 -12.84 4.73
C GLY A 79 2.80 -13.18 6.16
N LEU A 80 2.28 -12.22 6.94
CA LEU A 80 1.77 -12.44 8.29
C LEU A 80 0.29 -12.83 8.26
N PRO A 81 -0.19 -13.65 9.23
CA PRO A 81 -1.60 -14.04 9.26
C PRO A 81 -2.54 -12.84 9.26
N GLY A 82 -3.55 -12.86 8.38
CA GLY A 82 -4.46 -11.72 8.20
C GLY A 82 -5.25 -11.32 9.45
N ASN A 83 -5.53 -12.27 10.35
CA ASN A 83 -6.21 -12.00 11.61
C ASN A 83 -5.36 -11.15 12.56
N VAL A 84 -4.03 -11.32 12.55
CA VAL A 84 -3.12 -10.51 13.39
C VAL A 84 -3.19 -9.04 12.99
N GLY A 85 -3.12 -8.73 11.69
CA GLY A 85 -3.23 -7.35 11.21
C GLY A 85 -4.59 -6.70 11.54
N GLY A 86 -5.68 -7.46 11.39
CA GLY A 86 -7.03 -6.98 11.69
C GLY A 86 -7.30 -6.75 13.18
N GLU A 87 -6.90 -7.69 14.04
CA GLU A 87 -7.09 -7.61 15.49
C GLU A 87 -6.29 -6.44 16.08
N GLU A 88 -5.01 -6.30 15.70
CA GLU A 88 -4.17 -5.20 16.16
C GLU A 88 -4.70 -3.84 15.66
N ALA A 89 -5.13 -3.73 14.40
CA ALA A 89 -5.72 -2.50 13.89
C ALA A 89 -6.97 -2.10 14.68
N CYS A 90 -7.82 -3.07 15.04
CA CYS A 90 -9.00 -2.82 15.87
C CYS A 90 -8.61 -2.32 17.27
N LEU A 91 -7.68 -3.00 17.93
CA LEU A 91 -7.18 -2.64 19.26
C LEU A 91 -6.56 -1.23 19.28
N LEU A 92 -5.69 -0.94 18.32
CA LEU A 92 -5.01 0.35 18.19
C LEU A 92 -6.00 1.49 17.90
N SER A 93 -7.01 1.22 17.06
CA SER A 93 -8.06 2.18 16.72
C SER A 93 -8.91 2.53 17.95
N VAL A 94 -9.41 1.52 18.68
CA VAL A 94 -10.23 1.72 19.90
C VAL A 94 -9.46 2.49 20.98
N ASN A 95 -8.16 2.23 21.10
CA ASN A 95 -7.29 2.92 22.06
C ASN A 95 -6.83 4.32 21.59
N GLY A 96 -7.17 4.74 20.37
CA GLY A 96 -6.74 6.01 19.81
C GLY A 96 -5.22 6.13 19.71
N HIS A 97 -4.52 5.02 19.38
CA HIS A 97 -3.06 4.98 19.37
C HIS A 97 -2.50 6.00 18.36
N ARG A 98 -1.61 6.88 18.83
CA ARG A 98 -1.17 8.05 18.05
C ARG A 98 -0.42 7.66 16.77
N ASP A 99 0.48 6.70 16.85
CA ASP A 99 1.26 6.27 15.67
C ASP A 99 0.39 5.55 14.64
N PHE A 100 -0.62 4.80 15.09
CA PHE A 100 -1.60 4.18 14.22
C PHE A 100 -2.42 5.23 13.47
N GLN A 101 -2.91 6.25 14.18
CA GLN A 101 -3.61 7.37 13.55
C GLN A 101 -2.72 8.13 12.57
N ARG A 102 -1.44 8.34 12.90
CA ARG A 102 -0.46 8.94 12.00
C ARG A 102 -0.28 8.11 10.73
N GLY A 103 -0.15 6.78 10.85
CA GLY A 103 -0.07 5.86 9.72
C GLY A 103 -1.29 5.98 8.82
N CYS A 104 -2.50 5.96 9.41
CA CYS A 104 -3.75 6.15 8.67
C CYS A 104 -3.78 7.48 7.90
N LEU A 105 -3.37 8.59 8.52
CA LEU A 105 -3.36 9.91 7.88
C LEU A 105 -2.37 9.97 6.71
N ASN A 106 -1.17 9.41 6.88
CA ASN A 106 -0.17 9.35 5.82
C ASN A 106 -0.63 8.47 4.65
N ALA A 107 -1.36 7.38 4.92
CA ALA A 107 -1.96 6.56 3.87
C ALA A 107 -3.04 7.32 3.06
N ILE A 108 -3.82 8.18 3.71
CA ILE A 108 -4.78 9.06 3.03
C ILE A 108 -4.04 10.05 2.13
N ALA A 109 -3.03 10.75 2.66
CA ALA A 109 -2.23 11.69 1.88
C ALA A 109 -1.54 11.02 0.68
N PHE A 110 -1.02 9.81 0.88
CA PHE A 110 -0.43 9.01 -0.19
C PHE A 110 -1.46 8.62 -1.27
N MET A 111 -2.65 8.18 -0.86
CA MET A 111 -3.74 7.86 -1.78
C MET A 111 -4.21 9.09 -2.58
N ASP A 112 -4.31 10.25 -1.93
CA ASP A 112 -4.68 11.50 -2.62
C ASP A 112 -3.64 11.83 -3.71
N ALA A 113 -2.35 11.72 -3.40
CA ALA A 113 -1.27 11.91 -4.38
C ALA A 113 -1.34 10.88 -5.53
N MET A 114 -1.61 9.61 -5.22
CA MET A 114 -1.79 8.56 -6.24
C MET A 114 -2.93 8.86 -7.20
N THR A 115 -3.90 9.68 -6.81
CA THR A 115 -5.15 9.85 -7.56
C THR A 115 -5.33 11.23 -8.17
N ALA A 116 -4.57 12.22 -7.71
CA ALA A 116 -4.60 13.59 -8.19
C ALA A 116 -4.35 13.74 -9.70
N GLY A 117 -3.58 12.85 -10.32
CA GLY A 117 -3.35 12.89 -11.77
C GLY A 117 -4.30 12.04 -12.63
N ASP A 118 -5.27 11.33 -12.04
CA ASP A 118 -6.33 10.64 -12.81
C ASP A 118 -7.45 11.61 -13.22
N ALA A 119 -7.51 12.80 -12.62
CA ALA A 119 -8.50 13.84 -12.92
C ALA A 119 -8.34 14.49 -14.32
N GLY A 120 -7.30 14.11 -15.09
CA GLY A 120 -7.00 14.66 -16.42
C GLY A 120 -7.58 13.90 -17.62
N PHE A 121 -8.24 12.76 -17.43
CA PHE A 121 -8.75 11.91 -18.53
C PHE A 121 -10.21 11.48 -18.32
N ALA A 122 -11.09 12.43 -18.01
CA ALA A 122 -12.48 12.28 -18.42
C ALA A 122 -12.56 12.75 -19.88
N PRO A 123 -12.82 11.88 -20.88
CA PRO A 123 -13.15 12.37 -22.21
C PRO A 123 -14.45 13.16 -22.07
N ASP A 124 -14.40 14.47 -22.27
CA ASP A 124 -15.62 15.27 -22.42
C ASP A 124 -16.33 14.78 -23.69
N PRO A 125 -17.50 14.14 -23.59
CA PRO A 125 -18.18 13.58 -24.76
C PRO A 125 -18.75 14.66 -25.70
N ARG A 126 -18.48 15.96 -25.43
CA ARG A 126 -18.97 17.09 -26.22
C ARG A 126 -17.90 17.77 -27.07
N LEU A 127 -16.64 17.34 -27.01
CA LEU A 127 -15.59 17.91 -27.86
C LEU A 127 -15.31 17.00 -29.06
N PRO A 128 -15.40 17.50 -30.31
CA PRO A 128 -15.04 16.71 -31.48
C PRO A 128 -13.55 16.37 -31.42
N GLU A 129 -13.23 15.09 -31.61
CA GLU A 129 -11.86 14.59 -31.72
C GLU A 129 -11.16 15.35 -32.86
N ILE A 130 -10.13 16.15 -32.53
CA ILE A 130 -9.25 16.75 -33.54
C ILE A 130 -8.19 15.69 -33.87
N PRO A 131 -8.21 15.09 -35.08
CA PRO A 131 -7.20 14.11 -35.47
C PRO A 131 -5.90 14.86 -35.78
N GLY A 132 -4.87 14.67 -34.95
CA GLY A 132 -3.53 15.22 -35.23
C GLY A 132 -2.77 15.82 -34.05
N ALA A 133 -3.34 15.88 -32.85
CA ALA A 133 -2.58 16.23 -31.65
C ALA A 133 -1.77 15.00 -31.18
N GLY A 134 -0.69 14.69 -31.92
CA GLY A 134 0.39 13.85 -31.43
C GLY A 134 1.05 14.56 -30.25
N GLY A 135 0.47 14.41 -29.06
CA GLY A 135 1.11 14.79 -27.82
C GLY A 135 2.27 13.85 -27.60
N GLU A 136 3.48 14.38 -27.60
CA GLU A 136 4.65 13.64 -27.14
C GLU A 136 4.36 13.00 -25.77
N PRO A 137 4.90 11.81 -25.46
CA PRO A 137 4.77 11.22 -24.14
C PRO A 137 5.46 12.13 -23.12
N SER A 138 4.66 13.02 -22.55
CA SER A 138 5.06 14.07 -21.63
C SER A 138 5.79 13.46 -20.44
N GLY A 139 6.97 14.00 -20.10
CA GLY A 139 7.75 13.64 -18.91
C GLY A 139 6.99 13.76 -17.58
N ALA A 140 5.75 14.26 -17.60
CA ALA A 140 4.80 14.26 -16.48
C ALA A 140 4.53 12.87 -15.89
N GLY A 141 4.57 11.80 -16.68
CA GLY A 141 4.44 10.43 -16.16
C GLY A 141 5.63 10.04 -15.27
N SER A 142 6.84 10.35 -15.73
CA SER A 142 8.08 10.09 -14.99
C SER A 142 8.20 10.94 -13.73
N GLU A 143 7.72 12.19 -13.75
CA GLU A 143 7.77 13.09 -12.60
C GLU A 143 6.75 12.71 -11.54
N ARG A 144 5.53 12.32 -11.94
CA ARG A 144 4.52 11.79 -11.01
C ARG A 144 5.00 10.50 -10.36
N ASP A 145 5.55 9.57 -11.14
CA ASP A 145 6.09 8.33 -10.61
C ASP A 145 7.24 8.60 -9.62
N ARG A 146 8.11 9.58 -9.90
CA ARG A 146 9.15 10.04 -8.98
C ARG A 146 8.56 10.59 -7.68
N GLN A 147 7.58 11.49 -7.76
CA GLN A 147 6.92 12.07 -6.60
C GLN A 147 6.20 11.03 -5.74
N LEU A 148 5.55 10.04 -6.37
CA LEU A 148 4.92 8.93 -5.65
C LEU A 148 5.96 8.06 -4.94
N MET A 149 7.11 7.81 -5.56
CA MET A 149 8.19 7.06 -4.91
C MET A 149 8.84 7.86 -3.76
N GLU A 150 8.92 9.18 -3.86
CA GLU A 150 9.38 10.06 -2.76
C GLU A 150 8.42 10.00 -1.57
N LEU A 151 7.11 10.08 -1.81
CA LEU A 151 6.11 9.95 -0.75
C LEU A 151 6.09 8.53 -0.16
N TRP A 152 6.30 7.50 -0.98
CA TRP A 152 6.45 6.14 -0.49
C TRP A 152 7.68 6.01 0.41
N HIS A 153 8.80 6.58 -0.01
CA HIS A 153 10.01 6.59 0.81
C HIS A 153 9.76 7.30 2.16
N GLU A 154 9.15 8.48 2.15
CA GLU A 154 8.84 9.26 3.35
C GLU A 154 7.84 8.54 4.28
N PHE A 155 6.75 8.00 3.74
CA PHE A 155 5.66 7.47 4.55
C PHE A 155 5.74 5.98 4.84
N PHE A 156 6.52 5.22 4.07
CA PHE A 156 6.63 3.78 4.23
C PHE A 156 8.05 3.36 4.59
N GLU A 157 9.07 3.80 3.86
CA GLU A 157 10.43 3.29 4.06
C GLU A 157 11.15 3.92 5.28
N GLN A 158 11.02 5.22 5.50
CA GLN A 158 11.64 5.89 6.65
C GLN A 158 11.11 5.40 8.01
N PRO A 159 9.78 5.20 8.20
CA PRO A 159 9.25 4.71 9.47
C PRO A 159 9.67 3.26 9.77
N VAL A 160 9.95 2.46 8.74
CA VAL A 160 10.26 1.03 8.87
C VAL A 160 11.67 0.75 9.39
N THR A 161 12.58 1.73 9.46
CA THR A 161 14.00 1.58 9.87
C THR A 161 14.58 0.20 9.49
N LEU A 162 14.74 -0.02 8.19
CA LEU A 162 15.18 -1.31 7.66
C LEU A 162 16.57 -1.66 8.20
N GLU A 163 16.64 -2.71 9.03
CA GLU A 163 17.92 -3.25 9.51
C GLU A 163 18.73 -3.79 8.30
N PRO A 164 20.02 -3.46 8.17
CA PRO A 164 20.85 -4.01 7.10
C PRO A 164 20.92 -5.54 7.22
N PHE A 165 20.82 -6.23 6.08
CA PHE A 165 20.92 -7.69 6.01
C PHE A 165 22.25 -8.15 6.62
N GLN A 166 22.23 -8.70 7.84
CA GLN A 166 23.40 -9.34 8.45
C GLN A 166 23.52 -10.74 7.85
N GLU A 167 24.43 -10.93 6.88
CA GLU A 167 24.92 -12.28 6.56
C GLU A 167 25.44 -12.90 7.85
N ALA A 168 24.82 -14.01 8.28
CA ALA A 168 25.31 -14.79 9.39
C ALA A 168 26.78 -15.14 9.10
N GLN A 169 27.69 -14.51 9.84
CA GLN A 169 29.11 -14.78 9.76
C GLN A 169 29.30 -16.22 10.27
N VAL A 170 29.36 -17.18 9.34
CA VAL A 170 29.70 -18.57 9.66
C VAL A 170 31.14 -18.54 10.15
N ASP A 171 31.31 -18.71 11.46
CA ASP A 171 32.63 -18.81 12.09
C ASP A 171 33.37 -20.01 11.49
N PRO A 172 34.55 -19.84 10.88
CA PRO A 172 35.35 -20.96 10.39
C PRO A 172 35.83 -21.90 11.51
N ALA A 173 35.59 -21.59 12.79
CA ALA A 173 35.95 -22.45 13.92
C ALA A 173 35.12 -23.74 14.04
N ASP A 174 33.96 -23.86 13.40
CA ASP A 174 33.10 -25.07 13.47
C ASP A 174 33.45 -26.17 12.42
N ARG A 175 34.63 -26.07 11.78
CA ARG A 175 35.21 -27.13 10.94
C ARG A 175 36.43 -27.79 11.62
N GLY A 176 36.30 -28.09 12.91
CA GLY A 176 37.26 -28.89 13.69
C GLY A 176 36.84 -30.34 13.80
#